data_AF-A0A0Q5YDQ1-F1
#
_entry.id   AF-A0A0Q5YDQ1-F1
#
_cell.length_a   1.000
_cell.length_b   1.000
_cell.length_c   1.000
_cell.angle_alpha   90.00
_cell.angle_beta   90.00
_cell.angle_gamma   90.00
#
_symmetry.space_group_name_H-M   'P 1'
#
loop_
_entity.id
_entity.type
_entity.pdbx_description
1 polymer ?
#
loop_
_entity_poly.entity_id
_entity_poly.type
_entity_poly.pdbx_seq_one_letter_code
_entity_poly.pdbx_strand_id
1 'polypeptide(L)'
;MTRLSICFVLMAALCTEQAAHAQYVSPGASRLAPLSPQPPPPPKIEAPKVPQFDAPPRYNYQPLPRNSFGDRFTKCLDAAAAAGLGPADRGTYARSCAN
;
A
#
# COMPACT_ATOMS: atom_id res chain seq x y z
N MET A 1 -53.37 -45.31 19.34
CA MET A 1 -52.49 -44.28 19.95
C MET A 1 -51.51 -43.70 18.94
N THR A 2 -50.80 -44.51 18.15
CA THR A 2 -49.80 -44.06 17.16
C THR A 2 -50.34 -43.20 16.02
N ARG A 3 -51.53 -43.51 15.48
CA ARG A 3 -52.13 -42.72 14.37
C ARG A 3 -52.57 -41.32 14.79
N LEU A 4 -53.07 -41.15 16.01
CA LEU A 4 -53.42 -39.84 16.56
C LEU A 4 -52.19 -38.96 16.79
N SER A 5 -51.08 -39.57 17.24
CA SER A 5 -49.80 -38.88 17.39
C SER A 5 -49.26 -38.37 16.05
N ILE A 6 -49.33 -39.18 14.99
CA ILE A 6 -48.91 -38.79 13.64
C ILE A 6 -49.75 -37.62 13.11
N CYS A 7 -51.08 -37.66 13.31
CA CYS A 7 -51.95 -36.53 12.93
C CYS A 7 -51.60 -35.25 13.70
N PHE A 8 -51.30 -35.35 14.98
CA PHE A 8 -50.92 -34.19 15.80
C PHE A 8 -49.59 -33.56 15.33
N VAL A 9 -48.60 -34.39 14.99
CA VAL A 9 -47.30 -33.93 14.47
C VAL A 9 -47.46 -33.26 13.10
N LEU A 10 -48.30 -33.82 12.22
CA LEU A 10 -48.59 -33.22 10.91
C LEU A 10 -49.26 -31.85 11.04
N MET A 11 -50.24 -31.70 11.93
CA MET A 11 -50.90 -30.42 12.16
C MET A 11 -49.95 -29.37 12.74
N ALA A 12 -49.07 -29.76 13.67
CA ALA A 12 -48.07 -28.84 14.21
C ALA A 12 -47.07 -28.34 13.15
N ALA A 13 -46.69 -29.21 12.19
CA ALA A 13 -45.81 -28.83 11.09
C ALA A 13 -46.47 -27.88 10.06
N LEU A 14 -47.79 -27.96 9.89
CA LEU A 14 -48.54 -27.06 9.00
C LEU A 14 -48.74 -25.67 9.61
N CYS A 15 -48.78 -25.56 10.94
CA CYS A 15 -49.00 -24.29 11.64
C CYS A 15 -47.74 -23.41 11.71
N THR A 16 -46.57 -23.88 11.26
CA THR A 16 -45.39 -23.01 11.07
C THR A 16 -45.45 -22.32 9.72
N GLU A 17 -46.55 -21.61 9.44
CA GLU A 17 -46.53 -20.61 8.38
C GLU A 17 -45.69 -19.44 8.86
N GLN A 18 -44.51 -19.31 8.24
CA GLN A 18 -43.68 -18.14 8.33
C GLN A 18 -44.55 -16.92 7.99
N ALA A 19 -44.83 -16.06 8.98
CA ALA A 19 -45.52 -14.81 8.73
C ALA A 19 -44.74 -14.03 7.66
N ALA A 20 -45.29 -13.97 6.46
CA ALA A 20 -44.75 -13.14 5.39
C ALA A 20 -44.96 -11.68 5.81
N HIS A 21 -43.90 -11.07 6.34
CA HIS A 21 -43.89 -9.64 6.57
C HIS A 21 -43.97 -8.93 5.23
N ALA A 22 -45.15 -8.40 4.89
CA ALA A 22 -45.28 -7.45 3.80
C ALA A 22 -44.47 -6.20 4.16
N GLN A 23 -43.30 -6.03 3.54
CA GLN A 23 -42.57 -4.77 3.62
C GLN A 23 -43.37 -3.73 2.83
N TYR A 24 -43.98 -2.79 3.55
CA TYR A 24 -44.63 -1.64 2.94
C TYR A 24 -43.53 -0.71 2.40
N VAL A 25 -43.14 -0.91 1.14
CA VAL A 25 -42.26 0.04 0.45
C VAL A 25 -43.10 1.26 0.13
N SER A 26 -42.97 2.31 0.94
CA SER A 26 -43.62 3.59 0.68
C SER A 26 -43.16 4.11 -0.69
N PRO A 27 -44.07 4.32 -1.66
CA PRO A 27 -43.73 4.88 -2.97
C PRO A 27 -43.37 6.36 -2.78
N GLY A 28 -42.11 6.60 -2.41
CA GLY A 28 -41.62 7.93 -2.03
C GLY A 28 -40.25 7.93 -1.38
N ALA A 29 -39.78 6.79 -0.84
CA ALA A 29 -38.46 6.69 -0.20
C ALA A 29 -37.30 7.08 -1.15
N SER A 30 -37.43 6.84 -2.46
CA SER A 30 -36.43 7.26 -3.46
C SER A 30 -36.36 8.78 -3.68
N ARG A 31 -37.38 9.57 -3.30
CA ARG A 31 -37.33 11.04 -3.43
C ARG A 31 -36.51 11.74 -2.34
N LEU A 32 -36.28 11.04 -1.22
CA LEU A 32 -35.50 11.54 -0.09
C LEU A 32 -34.06 11.02 -0.11
N ALA A 33 -33.73 10.11 -1.04
CA ALA A 33 -32.37 9.64 -1.21
C ALA A 33 -31.49 10.81 -1.69
N PRO A 34 -30.34 11.06 -1.04
CA PRO A 34 -29.37 12.01 -1.56
C PRO A 34 -29.05 11.68 -3.01
N LEU A 35 -28.97 12.71 -3.86
CA LEU A 35 -28.47 12.53 -5.22
C LEU A 35 -27.09 11.86 -5.13
N SER A 36 -26.90 10.78 -5.89
CA SER A 36 -25.62 10.09 -5.93
C SER A 36 -24.51 11.09 -6.27
N PRO A 37 -23.35 11.05 -5.59
CA PRO A 37 -22.22 11.91 -5.94
C PRO A 37 -21.91 11.83 -7.43
N GLN A 38 -21.66 12.97 -8.08
CA GLN A 38 -21.23 12.95 -9.47
C GLN A 38 -19.90 12.16 -9.59
N PRO A 39 -19.72 11.39 -10.67
CA PRO A 39 -18.45 10.73 -10.94
C PRO A 39 -17.29 11.74 -10.94
N PRO A 40 -16.10 11.35 -10.47
CA PRO A 40 -14.93 12.22 -10.53
C PRO A 40 -14.62 12.59 -11.99
N PRO A 41 -14.03 13.78 -12.22
CA PRO A 41 -13.59 14.15 -13.56
C PRO A 41 -12.60 13.12 -14.11
N PRO A 42 -12.61 12.85 -15.43
CA PRO A 42 -11.67 11.94 -16.04
C PRO A 42 -10.22 12.42 -15.79
N PRO A 43 -9.27 11.50 -15.58
CA PRO A 43 -7.88 11.86 -15.40
C PRO A 43 -7.39 12.64 -16.61
N LYS A 44 -6.66 13.73 -16.36
CA LYS A 44 -6.10 14.55 -17.42
C LYS A 44 -4.98 13.77 -18.12
N ILE A 45 -5.22 13.39 -19.37
CA ILE A 45 -4.23 12.73 -20.22
C ILE A 45 -3.36 13.83 -20.82
N GLU A 46 -2.27 14.19 -20.15
CA GLU A 46 -1.28 15.10 -20.71
C GLU A 46 -0.27 14.30 -21.53
N ALA A 47 -0.07 14.71 -22.79
CA ALA A 47 0.92 14.09 -23.64
C ALA A 47 2.33 14.31 -23.05
N PRO A 48 3.21 13.29 -23.04
CA PRO A 48 4.59 13.46 -22.61
C PRO A 48 5.28 14.56 -23.43
N LYS A 49 6.11 15.36 -22.76
CA LYS A 49 6.89 16.41 -23.44
C LYS A 49 7.86 15.77 -24.44
N VAL A 50 7.71 16.12 -25.72
CA VAL A 50 8.60 15.64 -26.78
C VAL A 50 10.01 16.26 -26.59
N PRO A 51 11.07 15.44 -26.55
CA PRO A 51 12.45 15.96 -26.54
C PRO A 51 12.71 16.80 -27.80
N GLN A 52 13.23 18.02 -27.64
CA GLN A 52 13.65 18.87 -28.75
C GLN A 52 15.10 18.55 -29.13
N PHE A 53 15.40 18.49 -30.43
CA PHE A 53 16.74 18.14 -30.94
C PHE A 53 17.79 19.20 -30.59
N ASP A 54 17.41 20.48 -30.65
CA ASP A 54 18.31 21.60 -30.38
C ASP A 54 18.42 21.93 -28.87
N ALA A 55 17.79 21.15 -28.00
CA ALA A 55 17.86 21.39 -26.56
C ALA A 55 19.25 21.00 -26.01
N PRO A 56 19.84 21.82 -25.13
CA PRO A 56 21.09 21.45 -24.48
C PRO A 56 20.90 20.17 -23.65
N PRO A 57 21.88 19.24 -23.67
CA PRO A 57 21.79 18.02 -22.88
C PRO A 57 21.66 18.35 -21.40
N ARG A 58 20.61 17.83 -20.77
CA ARG A 58 20.42 17.91 -19.32
C ARG A 58 21.09 16.73 -18.66
N TYR A 59 22.25 16.96 -18.06
CA TYR A 59 22.90 15.96 -17.23
C TYR A 59 22.30 15.97 -15.83
N ASN A 60 21.46 14.98 -15.53
CA ASN A 60 21.09 14.68 -14.15
C ASN A 60 22.25 13.93 -13.49
N TYR A 61 23.25 14.67 -13.03
CA TYR A 61 24.30 14.10 -12.21
C TYR A 61 23.74 13.78 -10.83
N GLN A 62 23.33 12.52 -10.65
CA GLN A 62 23.09 11.98 -9.32
C GLN A 62 24.40 11.34 -8.84
N PRO A 63 24.93 11.76 -7.67
CA PRO A 63 26.07 11.08 -7.08
C PRO A 63 25.74 9.60 -6.92
N LEU A 64 26.70 8.72 -7.28
CA LEU A 64 26.52 7.30 -7.01
C LEU A 64 26.24 7.12 -5.50
N PRO A 65 25.33 6.19 -5.13
CA PRO A 65 25.11 5.84 -3.74
C PRO A 65 26.46 5.51 -3.08
N ARG A 66 26.85 6.32 -2.10
CA ARG A 66 28.04 6.06 -1.29
C ARG A 66 27.60 5.27 -0.06
N ASN A 67 28.40 4.27 0.32
CA ASN A 67 28.21 3.57 1.57
C ASN A 67 28.28 4.56 2.74
N SER A 68 27.69 4.16 3.88
CA SER A 68 27.67 4.99 5.08
C SER A 68 29.10 5.35 5.49
N PHE A 69 29.25 6.48 6.19
CA PHE A 69 30.57 6.88 6.69
C PHE A 69 31.20 5.76 7.54
N GLY A 70 30.41 5.08 8.36
CA GLY A 70 30.87 3.95 9.19
C GLY A 70 31.43 2.79 8.37
N ASP A 71 30.75 2.39 7.29
CA ASP A 71 31.23 1.32 6.41
C ASP A 71 32.56 1.69 5.75
N ARG A 72 32.69 2.94 5.30
CA ARG A 72 33.94 3.46 4.73
C ARG A 72 35.04 3.50 5.78
N PHE A 73 34.72 3.96 6.98
CA PHE A 73 35.65 4.06 8.09
C PHE A 73 36.21 2.68 8.48
N THR A 74 35.36 1.66 8.64
CA THR A 74 35.78 0.28 8.93
C THR A 74 36.67 -0.27 7.83
N LYS A 75 36.27 -0.11 6.55
CA LYS A 75 37.09 -0.55 5.42
C LYS A 75 38.47 0.13 5.39
N CYS A 76 38.51 1.43 5.70
CA CYS A 76 39.77 2.18 5.77
C CYS A 76 40.61 1.76 6.99
N LEU A 77 39.99 1.42 8.12
CA LEU A 77 40.71 0.86 9.27
C LEU A 77 41.35 -0.49 8.91
N ASP A 78 40.63 -1.36 8.21
CA ASP A 78 41.15 -2.66 7.76
C ASP A 78 42.28 -2.49 6.75
N ALA A 79 42.16 -1.53 5.82
CA ALA A 79 43.24 -1.20 4.89
C ALA A 79 44.48 -0.65 5.61
N ALA A 80 44.29 0.24 6.59
CA ALA A 80 45.38 0.73 7.43
C ALA A 80 46.04 -0.40 8.21
N ALA A 81 45.22 -1.37 8.65
CA ALA A 81 45.69 -2.52 9.37
C ALA A 81 46.57 -3.44 8.52
N ALA A 82 46.11 -3.73 7.31
CA ALA A 82 46.85 -4.50 6.33
C ALA A 82 48.15 -3.80 5.90
N ALA A 83 48.16 -2.47 5.88
CA ALA A 83 49.35 -1.66 5.62
C ALA A 83 50.33 -1.57 6.81
N GLY A 84 50.01 -2.21 7.95
CA GLY A 84 50.90 -2.25 9.12
C GLY A 84 50.93 -0.95 9.93
N LEU A 85 49.97 -0.03 9.75
CA LEU A 85 49.89 1.18 10.56
C LEU A 85 49.63 0.82 12.02
N GLY A 86 50.28 1.57 12.92
CA GLY A 86 50.09 1.44 14.36
C GLY A 86 48.69 1.92 14.81
N PRO A 87 48.22 1.54 16.02
CA PRO A 87 46.89 1.91 16.50
C PRO A 87 46.61 3.43 16.49
N ALA A 88 47.62 4.26 16.78
CA ALA A 88 47.49 5.72 16.76
C ALA A 88 47.29 6.27 15.33
N ASP A 89 48.01 5.73 14.34
CA ASP A 89 47.99 6.25 12.96
C ASP A 89 46.81 5.71 12.15
N ARG A 90 46.34 4.49 12.46
CA ARG A 90 45.17 3.88 11.81
C ARG A 90 43.91 4.76 11.92
N GLY A 91 43.66 5.32 13.10
CA GLY A 91 42.49 6.16 13.32
C GLY A 91 42.54 7.46 12.52
N THR A 92 43.74 8.06 12.39
CA THR A 92 43.94 9.27 11.58
C THR A 92 43.78 8.98 10.10
N TYR A 93 44.41 7.89 9.62
CA TYR A 93 44.25 7.42 8.24
C TYR A 93 42.79 7.11 7.89
N ALA A 94 42.07 6.41 8.77
CA ALA A 94 40.69 6.03 8.48
C ALA A 94 39.75 7.23 8.39
N ARG A 95 39.98 8.29 9.19
CA ARG A 95 39.21 9.53 9.08
C ARG A 95 39.48 10.26 7.76
N SER A 96 40.73 10.31 7.28
CA SER A 96 41.03 10.93 5.99
C SER A 96 40.53 10.10 4.81
N CYS A 97 40.66 8.78 4.89
CA CYS A 97 40.25 7.84 3.83
C CYS A 97 38.72 7.74 3.67
N ALA A 98 37.96 7.92 4.76
CA ALA A 98 36.50 7.81 4.74
C ALA A 98 35.76 9.08 4.26
N ASN A 99 36.44 10.21 4.07
CA ASN A 99 35.86 11.45 3.53
C ASN A 99 35.84 11.44 1.99
#